data_AF-A0A931NCE1-F1
#
_entry.id   AF-A0A931NCE1-F1
#
_cell.length_a   1.000
_cell.length_b   1.000
_cell.length_c   1.000
_cell.angle_alpha   90.00
_cell.angle_beta   90.00
_cell.angle_gamma   90.00
#
_symmetry.space_group_name_H-M   'P 1'
#
loop_
_entity.id
_entity.type
_entity.pdbx_description
1 polymer ?
#
loop_
_entity_poly.entity_id
_entity_poly.type
_entity_poly.pdbx_seq_one_letter_code
_entity_poly.pdbx_strand_id
1 'polypeptide(L)'
;MEDLNERLGHRMQEIVQRWFITSHLSEYALTFIEDRLQESLLFGQLTIAHYRMFEGKEADIEQAAAAVELFKLAADILDDLQDGDAPSKPWMNTPQPLVLHVATSFIILSQQALLESVNSAQLRGELALMMNKQLLQSANGQMIDLMNDITDEQDYLDMVKQKTGALMVFTCMAGVILAGRPWDDTVEQYALNLGISAQIRNDVRDLLSWDEKSDFLTRKKTLLTLYLLDTLSENTMWLKEYYDGDLEYNEISNRETEFQQFCDRSGATLYGSVIGRMHYNLFENMLGNLPVETCWKDDILQILSENRERN
;
A
#
# COMPACT_ATOMS: atom_id res chain seq x y z
N MET A 1 -16.06 13.99 3.06
CA MET A 1 -14.70 13.62 2.60
C MET A 1 -14.18 14.47 1.46
N GLU A 2 -15.02 14.91 0.51
CA GLU A 2 -14.56 15.68 -0.66
C GLU A 2 -13.79 16.96 -0.24
N ASP A 3 -14.34 17.70 0.72
CA ASP A 3 -13.67 18.83 1.39
C ASP A 3 -12.36 18.45 2.11
N LEU A 4 -12.24 17.23 2.66
CA LEU A 4 -10.99 16.80 3.31
C LEU A 4 -9.90 16.46 2.27
N ASN A 5 -10.25 15.77 1.19
CA ASN A 5 -9.28 15.42 0.15
C ASN A 5 -8.76 16.69 -0.55
N GLU A 6 -9.63 17.67 -0.79
CA GLU A 6 -9.22 18.97 -1.31
C GLU A 6 -8.24 19.68 -0.37
N ARG A 7 -8.53 19.72 0.94
CA ARG A 7 -7.60 20.30 1.93
C ARG A 7 -6.27 19.57 1.97
N LEU A 8 -6.28 18.24 1.99
CA LEU A 8 -5.05 17.43 1.99
C LEU A 8 -4.24 17.65 0.71
N GLY A 9 -4.88 17.68 -0.45
CA GLY A 9 -4.21 17.97 -1.73
C GLY A 9 -3.56 19.34 -1.74
N HIS A 10 -4.25 20.37 -1.25
CA HIS A 10 -3.67 21.70 -1.09
C HIS A 10 -2.45 21.68 -0.16
N ARG A 11 -2.53 20.98 0.98
CA ARG A 11 -1.39 20.84 1.91
C ARG A 11 -0.21 20.13 1.27
N MET A 12 -0.43 19.06 0.49
CA MET A 12 0.63 18.37 -0.26
C MET A 12 1.33 19.33 -1.23
N GLN A 13 0.57 20.14 -1.97
CA GLN A 13 1.10 21.12 -2.91
C GLN A 13 1.89 22.23 -2.21
N GLU A 14 1.42 22.77 -1.08
CA GLU A 14 2.15 23.77 -0.29
C GLU A 14 3.46 23.22 0.28
N ILE A 15 3.47 21.97 0.77
CA ILE A 15 4.68 21.30 1.26
C ILE A 15 5.72 21.23 0.13
N VAL A 16 5.32 20.83 -1.08
CA VAL A 16 6.19 20.82 -2.27
C VAL A 16 6.70 22.21 -2.61
N GLN A 17 5.81 23.19 -2.73
CA GLN A 17 6.18 24.56 -3.11
C GLN A 17 7.12 25.23 -2.10
N ARG A 18 7.03 24.84 -0.82
CA ARG A 18 7.91 25.35 0.24
C ARG A 18 9.33 24.81 0.14
N TRP A 19 9.50 23.54 -0.22
CA TRP A 19 10.79 22.84 -0.13
C TRP A 19 11.48 22.60 -1.48
N PHE A 20 10.73 22.40 -2.55
CA PHE A 20 11.28 22.16 -3.88
C PHE A 20 11.48 23.48 -4.62
N ILE A 21 12.62 24.13 -4.36
CA ILE A 21 12.96 25.46 -4.89
C ILE A 21 13.26 25.42 -6.40
N THR A 22 13.81 24.30 -6.89
CA THR A 22 14.12 24.13 -8.32
C THR A 22 12.83 23.89 -9.10
N SER A 23 12.57 24.73 -10.12
CA SER A 23 11.33 24.72 -10.90
C SER A 23 10.96 23.33 -11.41
N HIS A 24 11.90 22.62 -12.05
CA HIS A 24 11.61 21.29 -12.61
C HIS A 24 11.25 20.26 -11.56
N LEU A 25 11.92 20.24 -10.39
CA LEU A 25 11.57 19.32 -9.32
C LEU A 25 10.16 19.59 -8.79
N SER A 26 9.81 20.87 -8.60
CA SER A 26 8.46 21.26 -8.18
C SER A 26 7.41 20.95 -9.25
N GLU A 27 7.68 21.20 -10.53
CA GLU A 27 6.75 20.94 -11.63
C GLU A 27 6.39 19.45 -11.72
N TYR A 28 7.39 18.56 -11.76
CA TYR A 28 7.15 17.12 -11.77
C TYR A 28 6.40 16.65 -10.52
N ALA A 29 6.79 17.13 -9.34
CA ALA A 29 6.14 16.78 -8.10
C ALA A 29 4.66 17.20 -8.08
N LEU A 30 4.33 18.42 -8.53
CA LEU A 30 2.96 18.90 -8.60
C LEU A 30 2.13 18.09 -9.60
N THR A 31 2.67 17.75 -10.76
CA THR A 31 1.98 16.88 -11.73
C THR A 31 1.67 15.49 -11.15
N PHE A 32 2.61 14.89 -10.40
CA PHE A 32 2.37 13.58 -9.78
C PHE A 32 1.33 13.66 -8.65
N ILE A 33 1.30 14.78 -7.90
CA ILE A 33 0.26 15.04 -6.91
C ILE A 33 -1.11 15.20 -7.59
N GLU A 34 -1.21 15.95 -8.69
CA GLU A 34 -2.47 16.14 -9.42
C GLU A 34 -3.11 14.82 -9.88
N ASP A 35 -2.28 13.87 -10.36
CA ASP A 35 -2.73 12.52 -10.70
C ASP A 35 -3.16 11.73 -9.46
N ARG A 36 -2.38 11.78 -8.38
CA ARG A 36 -2.72 11.14 -7.09
C ARG A 36 -4.06 11.64 -6.53
N LEU A 37 -4.40 12.91 -6.73
CA LEU A 37 -5.65 13.50 -6.26
C LEU A 37 -6.90 13.01 -7.02
N GLN A 38 -6.74 12.26 -8.12
CA GLN A 38 -7.85 11.54 -8.76
C GLN A 38 -8.24 10.27 -7.99
N GLU A 39 -7.42 9.84 -7.03
CA GLU A 39 -7.60 8.63 -6.25
C GLU A 39 -7.97 8.92 -4.79
N SER A 40 -8.16 7.85 -4.04
CA SER A 40 -8.32 7.90 -2.59
C SER A 40 -7.04 8.33 -1.86
N LEU A 41 -7.17 9.32 -0.97
CA LEU A 41 -6.17 9.66 0.05
C LEU A 41 -6.41 8.88 1.36
N LEU A 42 -6.55 7.55 1.25
CA LEU A 42 -6.86 6.65 2.38
C LEU A 42 -5.87 6.79 3.54
N PHE A 43 -4.58 6.93 3.26
CA PHE A 43 -3.55 6.92 4.29
C PHE A 43 -3.61 8.20 5.13
N GLY A 44 -3.80 9.35 4.48
CA GLY A 44 -4.03 10.62 5.17
C GLY A 44 -5.33 10.62 5.99
N GLN A 45 -6.41 10.06 5.43
CA GLN A 45 -7.69 9.90 6.13
C GLN A 45 -7.57 9.03 7.38
N LEU A 46 -6.90 7.87 7.28
CA LEU A 46 -6.66 6.99 8.42
C LEU A 46 -5.78 7.68 9.47
N THR A 47 -4.73 8.40 9.07
CA THR A 47 -3.88 9.16 10.00
C THR A 47 -4.71 10.15 10.83
N ILE A 48 -5.60 10.91 10.19
CA ILE A 48 -6.52 11.84 10.86
C ILE A 48 -7.50 11.10 11.77
N ALA A 49 -8.10 10.02 11.29
CA ALA A 49 -9.09 9.25 12.05
C ALA A 49 -8.48 8.72 13.36
N HIS A 50 -7.27 8.16 13.30
CA HIS A 50 -6.57 7.67 14.50
C HIS A 50 -6.18 8.81 15.44
N TYR A 51 -5.68 9.93 14.92
CA TYR A 51 -5.39 11.10 15.75
C TYR A 51 -6.62 11.61 16.51
N ARG A 52 -7.77 11.68 15.85
CA ARG A 52 -9.04 12.11 16.47
C ARG A 52 -9.58 11.09 17.46
N MET A 53 -9.55 9.80 17.10
CA MET A 53 -9.96 8.68 17.95
C MET A 53 -9.21 8.66 19.29
N PHE A 54 -7.94 9.08 19.30
CA PHE A 54 -7.10 9.17 20.49
C PHE A 54 -7.05 10.55 21.15
N GLU A 55 -7.95 11.46 20.73
CA GLU A 55 -8.17 12.81 21.26
C GLU A 55 -6.97 13.77 21.10
N GLY A 56 -6.23 13.67 20.00
CA GLY A 56 -5.10 14.55 19.71
C GLY A 56 -5.48 16.04 19.58
N LYS A 57 -4.61 16.94 20.07
CA LYS A 57 -4.86 18.40 20.09
C LYS A 57 -3.71 19.28 19.61
N GLU A 58 -2.47 18.80 19.70
CA GLU A 58 -1.28 19.65 19.59
C GLU A 58 -0.63 19.64 18.19
N ALA A 59 -0.92 18.63 17.37
CA ALA A 59 -0.30 18.48 16.06
C ALA A 59 -1.11 19.19 14.96
N ASP A 60 -0.40 19.71 13.96
CA ASP A 60 -0.98 20.01 12.65
C ASP A 60 -1.25 18.69 11.92
N ILE A 61 -2.42 18.12 12.20
CA ILE A 61 -2.78 16.80 11.69
C ILE A 61 -2.98 16.79 10.16
N GLU A 62 -3.34 17.92 9.54
CA GLU A 62 -3.49 17.97 8.08
C GLU A 62 -2.11 17.97 7.40
N GLN A 63 -1.12 18.67 7.97
CA GLN A 63 0.27 18.57 7.51
C GLN A 63 0.82 17.15 7.68
N ALA A 64 0.56 16.50 8.82
CA ALA A 64 0.98 15.13 9.04
C ALA A 64 0.35 14.14 8.04
N ALA A 65 -0.96 14.25 7.82
CA ALA A 65 -1.67 13.40 6.87
C ALA A 65 -1.21 13.62 5.42
N ALA A 66 -0.97 14.86 5.01
CA ALA A 66 -0.39 15.19 3.71
C ALA A 66 1.03 14.62 3.56
N ALA A 67 1.82 14.63 4.63
CA ALA A 67 3.14 14.02 4.64
C ALA A 67 3.07 12.49 4.44
N VAL A 68 2.14 11.81 5.12
CA VAL A 68 1.92 10.36 4.95
C VAL A 68 1.47 10.05 3.50
N GLU A 69 0.60 10.86 2.90
CA GLU A 69 0.20 10.68 1.49
C GLU A 69 1.34 10.94 0.50
N LEU A 70 2.22 11.92 0.77
CA LEU A 70 3.42 12.13 -0.04
C LEU A 70 4.36 10.93 0.03
N PHE A 71 4.47 10.30 1.20
CA PHE A 71 5.22 9.05 1.34
C PHE A 71 4.56 7.93 0.53
N LYS A 72 3.24 7.76 0.64
CA LYS A 72 2.49 6.73 -0.10
C LYS A 72 2.66 6.91 -1.62
N LEU A 73 2.55 8.14 -2.11
CA LEU A 73 2.81 8.47 -3.51
C LEU A 73 4.23 8.12 -3.93
N ALA A 74 5.23 8.40 -3.09
CA ALA A 74 6.61 7.99 -3.38
C ALA A 74 6.77 6.47 -3.48
N ALA A 75 6.11 5.72 -2.58
CA ALA A 75 6.10 4.26 -2.60
C ALA A 75 5.45 3.73 -3.88
N ASP A 76 4.29 4.27 -4.28
CA ASP A 76 3.59 3.88 -5.51
C ASP A 76 4.40 4.15 -6.77
N ILE A 77 5.02 5.33 -6.86
CA ILE A 77 5.90 5.64 -7.99
C ILE A 77 7.06 4.64 -8.08
N LEU A 78 7.67 4.29 -6.95
CA LEU A 78 8.78 3.32 -6.94
C LEU A 78 8.32 1.90 -7.27
N ASP A 79 7.17 1.47 -6.76
CA ASP A 79 6.57 0.16 -7.02
C ASP A 79 6.21 0.04 -8.52
N ASP A 80 5.49 1.02 -9.08
CA ASP A 80 5.15 1.04 -10.52
C ASP A 80 6.39 1.00 -11.42
N LEU A 81 7.47 1.70 -11.04
CA LEU A 81 8.72 1.69 -11.80
C LEU A 81 9.48 0.35 -11.70
N GLN A 82 9.36 -0.34 -10.58
CA GLN A 82 10.03 -1.62 -10.33
C GLN A 82 9.28 -2.78 -10.99
N ASP A 83 7.96 -2.76 -10.91
CA ASP A 83 7.08 -3.79 -11.46
C ASP A 83 6.76 -3.52 -12.94
N GLY A 84 6.96 -2.29 -13.42
CA GLY A 84 6.67 -1.89 -14.79
C GLY A 84 5.17 -1.67 -15.04
N ASP A 85 4.43 -1.30 -13.99
CA ASP A 85 2.97 -1.22 -13.97
C ASP A 85 2.41 0.17 -14.30
N ALA A 86 1.08 0.30 -14.27
CA ALA A 86 0.35 1.57 -14.41
C ALA A 86 0.84 2.51 -15.54
N PRO A 87 0.86 2.07 -16.82
CA PRO A 87 1.54 2.80 -17.91
C PRO A 87 0.91 4.16 -18.23
N SER A 88 -0.35 4.37 -17.82
CA SER A 88 -1.07 5.63 -17.98
C SER A 88 -0.60 6.71 -17.02
N LYS A 89 0.13 6.35 -15.95
CA LYS A 89 0.56 7.30 -14.93
C LYS A 89 1.60 8.28 -15.47
N PRO A 90 1.57 9.55 -15.04
CA PRO A 90 2.51 10.57 -15.54
C PRO A 90 3.97 10.23 -15.21
N TRP A 91 4.23 9.56 -14.09
CA TRP A 91 5.58 9.14 -13.70
C TRP A 91 6.16 8.06 -14.61
N MET A 92 5.34 7.16 -15.17
CA MET A 92 5.78 6.15 -16.14
C MET A 92 6.15 6.74 -17.50
N ASN A 93 5.68 7.94 -17.80
CA ASN A 93 5.98 8.68 -19.03
C ASN A 93 7.10 9.73 -18.85
N THR A 94 7.71 9.78 -17.67
CA THR A 94 8.83 10.67 -17.33
C THR A 94 10.16 9.92 -17.43
N PRO A 95 11.26 10.51 -17.94
CA PRO A 95 12.56 9.84 -18.00
C PRO A 95 12.98 9.27 -16.65
N GLN A 96 13.38 7.99 -16.63
CA GLN A 96 13.67 7.22 -15.41
C GLN A 96 14.58 7.95 -14.40
N PRO A 97 15.69 8.62 -14.78
CA PRO A 97 16.51 9.35 -13.83
C PRO A 97 15.78 10.48 -13.10
N LEU A 98 14.82 11.13 -13.77
CA LEU A 98 14.06 12.26 -13.20
C LEU A 98 13.00 11.76 -12.22
N VAL A 99 12.22 10.75 -12.60
CA VAL A 99 11.17 10.19 -11.73
C VAL A 99 11.77 9.54 -10.47
N LEU A 100 12.90 8.83 -10.58
CA LEU A 100 13.61 8.31 -9.42
C LEU A 100 14.06 9.44 -8.48
N HIS A 101 14.52 10.56 -9.03
CA HIS A 101 14.90 11.72 -8.23
C HIS A 101 13.69 12.37 -7.54
N VAL A 102 12.54 12.48 -8.21
CA VAL A 102 11.30 13.01 -7.62
C VAL A 102 10.80 12.09 -6.51
N ALA A 103 10.72 10.78 -6.75
CA ALA A 103 10.23 9.82 -5.75
C ALA A 103 11.11 9.77 -4.50
N THR A 104 12.45 9.72 -4.67
CA THR A 104 13.38 9.79 -3.54
C THR A 104 13.30 11.13 -2.80
N SER A 105 13.05 12.22 -3.50
CA SER A 105 12.82 13.53 -2.88
C SER A 105 11.51 13.58 -2.11
N PHE A 106 10.44 12.94 -2.58
CA PHE A 106 9.18 12.81 -1.82
C PHE A 106 9.35 12.04 -0.52
N ILE A 107 10.17 10.99 -0.49
CA ILE A 107 10.49 10.29 0.76
C ILE A 107 11.10 11.28 1.76
N ILE A 108 12.12 12.04 1.37
CA ILE A 108 12.77 13.01 2.27
C ILE A 108 11.78 14.12 2.69
N LEU A 109 10.99 14.62 1.74
CA LEU A 109 9.99 15.67 1.97
C LEU A 109 8.90 15.22 2.94
N SER A 110 8.40 13.99 2.80
CA SER A 110 7.42 13.41 3.71
C SER A 110 7.95 13.33 5.14
N GLN A 111 9.20 12.90 5.33
CA GLN A 111 9.84 12.87 6.64
C GLN A 111 9.93 14.28 7.23
N GLN A 112 10.42 15.24 6.46
CA GLN A 112 10.54 16.63 6.90
C GLN A 112 9.17 17.22 7.31
N ALA A 113 8.15 17.04 6.47
CA ALA A 113 6.82 17.57 6.71
C ALA A 113 6.13 16.92 7.92
N LEU A 114 6.29 15.60 8.09
CA LEU A 114 5.75 14.88 9.26
C LEU A 114 6.41 15.37 10.55
N LEU A 115 7.72 15.57 10.55
CA LEU A 115 8.43 16.08 11.73
C LEU A 115 8.08 17.55 12.04
N GLU A 116 7.79 18.37 11.04
CA GLU A 116 7.31 19.74 11.23
C GLU A 116 5.84 19.84 11.70
N SER A 117 5.07 18.74 11.62
CA SER A 117 3.67 18.73 12.05
C SER A 117 3.47 18.86 13.56
N VAL A 118 4.54 18.76 14.36
CA VAL A 118 4.47 18.80 15.81
C VAL A 118 5.65 19.54 16.43
N ASN A 119 5.38 20.41 17.40
CA ASN A 119 6.42 21.21 18.06
C ASN A 119 7.22 20.43 19.12
N SER A 120 6.58 19.45 19.78
CA SER A 120 7.19 18.65 20.84
C SER A 120 8.41 17.88 20.33
N ALA A 121 9.58 18.13 20.93
CA ALA A 121 10.81 17.43 20.58
C ALA A 121 10.74 15.92 20.88
N GLN A 122 10.03 15.55 21.95
CA GLN A 122 9.80 14.15 22.31
C GLN A 122 8.97 13.45 21.23
N LEU A 123 7.81 14.01 20.87
CA LEU A 123 6.93 13.41 19.86
C LEU A 123 7.62 13.35 18.49
N ARG A 124 8.39 14.37 18.11
CA ARG A 124 9.22 14.32 16.89
C ARG A 124 10.21 13.15 16.91
N GLY A 125 10.86 12.90 18.04
CA GLY A 125 11.78 11.76 18.19
C GLY A 125 11.06 10.41 18.08
N GLU A 126 9.90 10.26 18.74
CA GLU A 126 9.07 9.06 18.67
C GLU A 126 8.55 8.80 17.25
N LEU A 127 8.08 9.84 16.55
CA LEU A 127 7.65 9.75 15.15
C LEU A 127 8.79 9.38 14.21
N ALA A 128 9.97 10.02 14.35
CA ALA A 128 11.14 9.70 13.53
C ALA A 128 11.53 8.23 13.64
N LEU A 129 11.61 7.73 14.88
CA LEU A 129 11.98 6.33 15.16
C LEU A 129 10.93 5.36 14.62
N MET A 130 9.65 5.64 14.88
CA MET A 130 8.54 4.81 14.42
C MET A 130 8.49 4.74 12.88
N MET A 131 8.48 5.89 12.22
CA MET A 131 8.46 6.00 10.76
C MET A 131 9.65 5.24 10.17
N ASN A 132 10.89 5.56 10.57
CA ASN A 132 12.07 4.91 10.01
C ASN A 132 12.06 3.39 10.21
N LYS A 133 11.59 2.90 11.37
CA LYS A 133 11.45 1.46 11.60
C LYS A 133 10.49 0.82 10.60
N GLN A 134 9.31 1.40 10.41
CA GLN A 134 8.30 0.86 9.50
C GLN A 134 8.72 0.97 8.02
N LEU A 135 9.39 2.06 7.64
CA LEU A 135 9.92 2.23 6.28
C LEU A 135 11.03 1.21 5.96
N LEU A 136 11.90 0.92 6.93
CA LEU A 136 12.91 -0.13 6.79
C LEU A 136 12.26 -1.52 6.69
N GLN A 137 11.22 -1.81 7.48
CA GLN A 137 10.47 -3.06 7.35
C GLN A 137 9.82 -3.18 5.96
N SER A 138 9.21 -2.11 5.47
CA SER A 138 8.64 -2.06 4.12
C SER A 138 9.67 -2.31 3.02
N ALA A 139 10.86 -1.72 3.14
CA ALA A 139 11.95 -1.96 2.19
C ALA A 139 12.42 -3.43 2.18
N ASN A 140 12.42 -4.12 3.32
CA ASN A 140 12.74 -5.56 3.37
C ASN A 140 11.66 -6.39 2.67
N GLY A 141 10.38 -6.11 2.94
CA GLY A 141 9.26 -6.76 2.26
C GLY A 141 9.30 -6.54 0.74
N GLN A 142 9.57 -5.31 0.31
CA GLN A 142 9.72 -4.99 -1.12
C GLN A 142 10.83 -5.81 -1.78
N MET A 143 11.98 -5.95 -1.13
CA MET A 143 13.09 -6.73 -1.69
C MET A 143 12.71 -8.22 -1.85
N ILE A 144 12.01 -8.80 -0.88
CA ILE A 144 11.54 -10.18 -0.96
C ILE A 144 10.57 -10.35 -2.14
N ASP A 145 9.62 -9.41 -2.30
CA ASP A 145 8.65 -9.40 -3.41
C ASP A 145 9.36 -9.33 -4.78
N LEU A 146 10.28 -8.36 -4.96
CA LEU A 146 11.04 -8.18 -6.20
C LEU A 146 11.93 -9.37 -6.55
N MET A 147 12.56 -9.98 -5.54
CA MET A 147 13.38 -11.19 -5.73
C MET A 147 12.54 -12.44 -5.92
N ASN A 148 11.21 -12.34 -5.75
CA ASN A 148 10.27 -13.45 -5.81
C ASN A 148 10.69 -14.61 -4.86
N ASP A 149 11.29 -14.25 -3.72
CA ASP A 149 11.89 -15.15 -2.73
C ASP A 149 10.84 -15.63 -1.72
N ILE A 150 9.81 -16.27 -2.28
CA ILE A 150 8.65 -16.80 -1.56
C ILE A 150 8.56 -18.28 -1.91
N THR A 151 8.41 -19.15 -0.91
CA THR A 151 8.32 -20.60 -1.14
C THR A 151 6.97 -21.20 -0.78
N ASP A 152 6.29 -20.61 0.21
CA ASP A 152 4.99 -21.04 0.67
C ASP A 152 4.10 -19.86 1.09
N GLU A 153 2.89 -20.19 1.53
CA GLU A 153 1.91 -19.21 2.01
C GLU A 153 2.40 -18.40 3.22
N GLN A 154 3.17 -19.01 4.12
CA GLN A 154 3.65 -18.33 5.31
C GLN A 154 4.70 -17.29 4.94
N ASP A 155 5.62 -17.62 4.03
CA ASP A 155 6.58 -16.68 3.45
C ASP A 155 5.86 -15.51 2.77
N TYR A 156 4.82 -15.79 1.98
CA TYR A 156 4.01 -14.74 1.34
C TYR A 156 3.40 -13.82 2.40
N LEU A 157 2.73 -14.38 3.42
CA LEU A 157 2.09 -13.58 4.47
C LEU A 157 3.12 -12.74 5.26
N ASP A 158 4.32 -13.27 5.48
CA ASP A 158 5.40 -12.55 6.18
C ASP A 158 6.04 -11.46 5.30
N MET A 159 6.13 -11.68 3.99
CA MET A 159 6.48 -10.62 3.02
C MET A 159 5.44 -9.50 3.06
N VAL A 160 4.14 -9.82 2.97
CA VAL A 160 3.07 -8.82 2.95
C VAL A 160 2.99 -8.03 4.26
N LYS A 161 3.20 -8.68 5.41
CA LYS A 161 3.32 -7.98 6.70
C LYS A 161 4.47 -6.97 6.70
N GLN A 162 5.61 -7.33 6.11
CA GLN A 162 6.76 -6.45 6.01
C GLN A 162 6.53 -5.33 5.00
N LYS A 163 5.99 -5.60 3.81
CA LYS A 163 5.75 -4.63 2.73
C LYS A 163 4.58 -3.70 3.05
N THR A 164 3.36 -4.17 2.82
CA THR A 164 2.12 -3.37 2.89
C THR A 164 1.60 -3.24 4.32
N GLY A 165 1.80 -4.27 5.16
CA GLY A 165 1.45 -4.23 6.58
C GLY A 165 2.19 -3.14 7.35
N ALA A 166 3.52 -3.04 7.19
CA ALA A 166 4.32 -2.03 7.86
C ALA A 166 3.91 -0.59 7.49
N LEU A 167 3.54 -0.34 6.23
CA LEU A 167 3.04 0.97 5.81
C LEU A 167 1.68 1.31 6.42
N MET A 168 0.79 0.32 6.58
CA MET A 168 -0.47 0.51 7.27
C MET A 168 -0.26 0.78 8.76
N VAL A 169 0.69 0.09 9.40
CA VAL A 169 1.09 0.35 10.79
C VAL A 169 1.65 1.76 10.93
N PHE A 170 2.56 2.19 10.05
CA PHE A 170 3.08 3.56 10.01
C PHE A 170 1.94 4.59 9.98
N THR A 171 0.97 4.38 9.09
CA THR A 171 -0.17 5.26 8.88
C THR A 171 -1.04 5.41 10.13
N CYS A 172 -1.49 4.28 10.69
CA CYS A 172 -2.34 4.29 11.87
C CYS A 172 -1.60 4.84 13.10
N MET A 173 -0.36 4.38 13.33
CA MET A 173 0.43 4.75 14.50
C MET A 173 0.96 6.19 14.45
N ALA A 174 1.11 6.79 13.26
CA ALA A 174 1.40 8.22 13.15
C ALA A 174 0.30 9.04 13.84
N GLY A 175 -0.97 8.72 13.62
CA GLY A 175 -2.09 9.37 14.29
C GLY A 175 -2.08 9.18 15.81
N VAL A 176 -1.81 7.95 16.28
CA VAL A 176 -1.73 7.61 17.72
C VAL A 176 -0.62 8.39 18.42
N ILE A 177 0.58 8.39 17.86
CA ILE A 177 1.74 9.08 18.44
C ILE A 177 1.54 10.59 18.40
N LEU A 178 1.00 11.15 17.32
CA LEU A 178 0.68 12.58 17.23
C LEU A 178 -0.37 13.01 18.26
N ALA A 179 -1.28 12.10 18.65
CA ALA A 179 -2.23 12.33 19.73
C ALA A 179 -1.58 12.29 21.14
N GLY A 180 -0.27 12.06 21.23
CA GLY A 180 0.48 11.99 22.48
C GLY A 180 0.24 10.68 23.25
N ARG A 181 -0.19 9.62 22.54
CA ARG A 181 -0.40 8.29 23.13
C ARG A 181 0.81 7.39 22.88
N PRO A 182 1.10 6.44 23.79
CA PRO A 182 2.14 5.43 23.56
C PRO A 182 1.76 4.50 22.40
N TRP A 183 2.69 3.63 22.02
CA TRP A 183 2.42 2.54 21.09
C TRP A 183 1.22 1.71 21.55
N ASP A 184 0.31 1.39 20.63
CA ASP A 184 -0.87 0.59 20.89
C ASP A 184 -0.79 -0.70 20.05
N ASP A 185 -0.55 -1.82 20.73
CA ASP A 185 -0.40 -3.13 20.09
C ASP A 185 -1.69 -3.56 19.35
N THR A 186 -2.87 -3.12 19.81
CA THR A 186 -4.12 -3.45 19.12
C THR A 186 -4.19 -2.73 17.78
N VAL A 187 -3.80 -1.46 17.75
CA VAL A 187 -3.71 -0.64 16.52
C VAL A 187 -2.71 -1.24 15.54
N GLU A 188 -1.52 -1.60 16.00
CA GLU A 188 -0.52 -2.28 15.17
C GLU A 188 -1.11 -3.56 14.54
N GLN A 189 -1.69 -4.44 15.36
CA GLN A 189 -2.15 -5.74 14.88
C GLN A 189 -3.31 -5.65 13.89
N TYR A 190 -4.28 -4.76 14.11
CA TYR A 190 -5.36 -4.61 13.12
C TYR A 190 -4.87 -3.89 11.87
N ALA A 191 -3.91 -2.98 11.97
CA ALA A 191 -3.32 -2.31 10.81
C ALA A 191 -2.56 -3.31 9.92
N LEU A 192 -1.82 -4.26 10.53
CA LEU A 192 -1.21 -5.38 9.80
C LEU A 192 -2.27 -6.20 9.05
N ASN A 193 -3.36 -6.59 9.73
CA ASN A 193 -4.45 -7.35 9.11
C ASN A 193 -5.13 -6.59 7.97
N LEU A 194 -5.31 -5.28 8.12
CA LEU A 194 -5.84 -4.42 7.08
C LEU A 194 -4.91 -4.37 5.86
N GLY A 195 -3.60 -4.25 6.08
CA GLY A 195 -2.57 -4.30 5.03
C GLY A 195 -2.55 -5.64 4.29
N ILE A 196 -2.63 -6.76 5.01
CA ILE A 196 -2.70 -8.11 4.42
C ILE A 196 -3.95 -8.25 3.55
N SER A 197 -5.12 -7.84 4.08
CA SER A 197 -6.38 -7.88 3.35
C SER A 197 -6.34 -7.02 2.08
N ALA A 198 -5.68 -5.86 2.12
CA ALA A 198 -5.52 -4.98 0.98
C ALA A 198 -4.64 -5.61 -0.11
N GLN A 199 -3.48 -6.18 0.26
CA GLN A 199 -2.58 -6.82 -0.70
C GLN A 199 -3.25 -8.01 -1.39
N ILE A 200 -3.84 -8.93 -0.62
CA ILE A 200 -4.50 -10.12 -1.20
C ILE A 200 -5.63 -9.71 -2.16
N ARG A 201 -6.35 -8.62 -1.86
CA ARG A 201 -7.38 -8.11 -2.77
C ARG A 201 -6.78 -7.60 -4.09
N ASN A 202 -5.62 -6.95 -4.06
CA ASN A 202 -4.92 -6.53 -5.27
C ASN A 202 -4.48 -7.75 -6.07
N ASP A 203 -3.79 -8.71 -5.45
CA ASP A 203 -3.34 -9.94 -6.12
C ASP A 203 -4.51 -10.74 -6.73
N VAL A 204 -5.68 -10.77 -6.08
CA VAL A 204 -6.92 -11.38 -6.62
C VAL A 204 -7.36 -10.68 -7.91
N ARG A 205 -7.32 -9.34 -7.95
CA ARG A 205 -7.67 -8.54 -9.13
C ARG A 205 -6.64 -8.75 -10.24
N ASP A 206 -5.37 -8.78 -9.88
CA ASP A 206 -4.25 -8.73 -10.82
C ASP A 206 -3.96 -10.12 -11.44
N LEU A 207 -4.33 -11.22 -10.75
CA LEU A 207 -4.28 -12.58 -11.31
C LEU A 207 -5.12 -12.74 -12.60
N LEU A 208 -6.29 -12.10 -12.65
CA LEU A 208 -7.25 -12.29 -13.75
C LEU A 208 -7.02 -11.35 -14.93
N SER A 209 -6.13 -10.38 -14.78
CA SER A 209 -5.67 -9.54 -15.89
C SER A 209 -4.84 -10.41 -16.84
N TRP A 210 -5.18 -10.46 -18.13
CA TRP A 210 -4.38 -11.13 -19.18
C TRP A 210 -3.83 -10.11 -20.17
N ASP A 211 -3.09 -9.15 -19.64
CA ASP A 211 -2.23 -8.24 -20.40
C ASP A 211 -0.78 -8.39 -19.89
N GLU A 212 0.20 -7.77 -20.54
CA GLU A 212 1.65 -7.94 -20.24
C GLU A 212 2.07 -7.66 -18.77
N LYS A 213 1.13 -7.24 -17.91
CA LYS A 213 1.32 -6.82 -16.52
C LYS A 213 0.66 -7.74 -15.48
N SER A 214 0.10 -8.87 -15.91
CA SER A 214 -0.45 -9.86 -14.99
C SER A 214 0.61 -10.43 -14.04
N ASP A 215 0.29 -10.57 -12.75
CA ASP A 215 1.11 -11.32 -11.78
C ASP A 215 1.48 -12.72 -12.29
N PHE A 216 0.57 -13.35 -13.05
CA PHE A 216 0.83 -14.64 -13.66
C PHE A 216 1.94 -14.55 -14.72
N LEU A 217 1.87 -13.55 -15.61
CA LEU A 217 2.80 -13.42 -16.73
C LEU A 217 4.19 -12.99 -16.27
N THR A 218 4.28 -12.21 -15.20
CA THR A 218 5.55 -11.86 -14.53
C THR A 218 6.08 -12.98 -13.62
N ARG A 219 5.37 -14.11 -13.51
CA ARG A 219 5.69 -15.26 -12.64
C ARG A 219 5.76 -14.87 -11.14
N LYS A 220 5.02 -13.84 -10.74
CA LYS A 220 4.98 -13.36 -9.35
C LYS A 220 4.37 -14.42 -8.44
N LYS A 221 5.02 -14.71 -7.32
CA LYS A 221 4.54 -15.67 -6.32
C LYS A 221 3.64 -14.95 -5.33
N THR A 222 2.36 -14.91 -5.66
CA THR A 222 1.30 -14.46 -4.78
C THR A 222 0.66 -15.66 -4.08
N LEU A 223 -0.19 -15.39 -3.09
CA LEU A 223 -0.98 -16.43 -2.43
C LEU A 223 -1.75 -17.29 -3.44
N LEU A 224 -2.25 -16.67 -4.51
CA LEU A 224 -3.08 -17.33 -5.51
C LEU A 224 -2.24 -18.20 -6.45
N THR A 225 -1.08 -17.70 -6.89
CA THR A 225 -0.23 -18.47 -7.81
C THR A 225 0.43 -19.66 -7.10
N LEU A 226 0.80 -19.51 -5.82
CA LEU A 226 1.20 -20.64 -4.97
C LEU A 226 0.10 -21.70 -4.86
N TYR A 227 -1.14 -21.28 -4.60
CA TYR A 227 -2.28 -22.19 -4.52
C TYR A 227 -2.55 -22.90 -5.87
N LEU A 228 -2.44 -22.19 -6.99
CA LEU A 228 -2.57 -22.78 -8.33
C LEU A 228 -1.51 -23.85 -8.59
N LEU A 229 -0.27 -23.60 -8.18
CA LEU A 229 0.86 -24.53 -8.34
C LEU A 229 0.74 -25.78 -7.46
N ASP A 230 0.07 -25.67 -6.31
CA ASP A 230 -0.20 -26.83 -5.43
C ASP A 230 -1.39 -27.68 -5.92
N THR A 231 -2.29 -27.10 -6.71
CA THR A 231 -3.53 -27.75 -7.19
C THR A 231 -3.45 -28.29 -8.62
N LEU A 232 -2.24 -28.46 -9.16
CA LEU A 232 -2.01 -28.86 -10.54
C LEU A 232 -2.51 -30.28 -10.85
N SER A 233 -2.88 -30.47 -12.12
CA SER A 233 -3.25 -31.75 -12.73
C SER A 233 -2.40 -31.99 -13.98
N GLU A 234 -2.47 -33.19 -14.59
CA GLU A 234 -1.72 -33.49 -15.82
C GLU A 234 -1.96 -32.46 -16.94
N ASN A 235 -3.17 -31.92 -17.04
CA ASN A 235 -3.53 -30.96 -18.09
C ASN A 235 -3.02 -29.53 -17.82
N THR A 236 -2.53 -29.25 -16.61
CA THR A 236 -2.08 -27.91 -16.20
C THR A 236 -0.59 -27.88 -15.88
N MET A 237 0.15 -28.94 -16.20
CA MET A 237 1.58 -29.05 -15.92
C MET A 237 2.41 -27.95 -16.60
N TRP A 238 1.93 -27.43 -17.73
CA TRP A 238 2.54 -26.30 -18.42
C TRP A 238 2.65 -25.04 -17.54
N LEU A 239 1.76 -24.85 -16.55
CA LEU A 239 1.87 -23.73 -15.60
C LEU A 239 3.12 -23.86 -14.74
N LYS A 240 3.41 -25.09 -14.30
CA LYS A 240 4.63 -25.37 -13.55
C LYS A 240 5.86 -25.19 -14.42
N GLU A 241 5.85 -25.76 -15.63
CA GLU A 241 6.94 -25.57 -16.59
C GLU A 241 7.18 -24.07 -16.88
N TYR A 242 6.12 -23.27 -16.98
CA TYR A 242 6.23 -21.81 -17.12
C TYR A 242 6.86 -21.15 -15.89
N TYR A 243 6.43 -21.49 -14.68
CA TYR A 243 6.97 -20.94 -13.44
C TYR A 243 8.41 -21.39 -13.14
N ASP A 244 8.77 -22.62 -13.51
CA ASP A 244 10.12 -23.17 -13.39
C ASP A 244 11.06 -22.58 -14.46
N GLY A 245 10.50 -21.90 -15.48
CA GLY A 245 11.24 -21.24 -16.55
C GLY A 245 11.57 -22.14 -17.74
N ASP A 246 10.94 -23.31 -17.84
CA ASP A 246 11.05 -24.24 -18.96
C ASP A 246 10.22 -23.79 -20.18
N LEU A 247 9.23 -22.91 -19.99
CA LEU A 247 8.45 -22.28 -21.06
C LEU A 247 8.59 -20.76 -21.06
N GLU A 248 8.65 -20.17 -22.25
CA GLU A 248 8.69 -18.74 -22.48
C GLU A 248 7.28 -18.15 -22.76
N TYR A 249 7.12 -16.84 -22.63
CA TYR A 249 5.83 -16.15 -22.81
C TYR A 249 5.17 -16.46 -24.17
N ASN A 250 5.95 -16.49 -25.25
CA ASN A 250 5.45 -16.78 -26.60
C ASN A 250 4.82 -18.18 -26.70
N GLU A 251 5.26 -19.14 -25.88
CA GLU A 251 4.76 -20.53 -25.87
C GLU A 251 3.44 -20.69 -25.11
N ILE A 252 3.12 -19.74 -24.22
CA ILE A 252 1.87 -19.73 -23.44
C ILE A 252 0.89 -18.63 -23.87
N SER A 253 1.29 -17.76 -24.79
CA SER A 253 0.52 -16.57 -25.20
C SER A 253 -0.91 -16.86 -25.69
N ASN A 254 -1.16 -18.06 -26.20
CA ASN A 254 -2.47 -18.51 -26.68
C ASN A 254 -3.29 -19.30 -25.63
N ARG A 255 -2.80 -19.40 -24.39
CA ARG A 255 -3.42 -20.20 -23.32
C ARG A 255 -4.28 -19.39 -22.34
N GLU A 256 -4.61 -18.14 -22.65
CA GLU A 256 -5.45 -17.26 -21.83
C GLU A 256 -6.73 -17.94 -21.33
N THR A 257 -7.53 -18.44 -22.27
CA THR A 257 -8.80 -19.10 -21.98
C THR A 257 -8.62 -20.35 -21.12
N GLU A 258 -7.52 -21.07 -21.32
CA GLU A 258 -7.20 -22.27 -20.54
C GLU A 258 -6.83 -21.89 -19.10
N PHE A 259 -6.00 -20.85 -18.93
CA PHE A 259 -5.63 -20.32 -17.63
C PHE A 259 -6.84 -19.80 -16.85
N GLN A 260 -7.68 -18.97 -17.48
CA GLN A 260 -8.91 -18.46 -16.85
C GLN A 260 -9.82 -19.60 -16.37
N GLN A 261 -10.03 -20.62 -17.22
CA GLN A 261 -10.80 -21.82 -16.83
C GLN A 261 -10.17 -22.59 -15.67
N PHE A 262 -8.84 -22.61 -15.58
CA PHE A 262 -8.15 -23.24 -14.46
C PHE A 262 -8.29 -22.43 -13.17
N CYS A 263 -8.14 -21.11 -13.22
CA CYS A 263 -8.43 -20.22 -12.09
C CYS A 263 -9.85 -20.42 -11.55
N ASP A 264 -10.84 -20.50 -12.44
CA ASP A 264 -12.24 -20.75 -12.08
C ASP A 264 -12.46 -22.10 -11.40
N ARG A 265 -11.81 -23.16 -11.88
CA ARG A 265 -12.01 -24.54 -11.39
C ARG A 265 -11.20 -24.87 -10.14
N SER A 266 -9.99 -24.33 -10.02
CA SER A 266 -9.11 -24.53 -8.86
C SER A 266 -9.68 -23.88 -7.59
N GLY A 267 -10.46 -22.81 -7.75
CA GLY A 267 -10.95 -22.00 -6.66
C GLY A 267 -9.92 -21.02 -6.12
N ALA A 268 -8.83 -20.73 -6.85
CA ALA A 268 -7.76 -19.82 -6.40
C ALA A 268 -8.28 -18.41 -6.03
N THR A 269 -9.18 -17.86 -6.85
CA THR A 269 -9.82 -16.55 -6.58
C THR A 269 -10.68 -16.59 -5.32
N LEU A 270 -11.42 -17.70 -5.11
CA LEU A 270 -12.22 -17.90 -3.90
C LEU A 270 -11.32 -18.05 -2.67
N TYR A 271 -10.22 -18.79 -2.81
CA TYR A 271 -9.22 -18.97 -1.77
C TYR A 271 -8.65 -17.63 -1.30
N GLY A 272 -8.09 -16.84 -2.22
CA GLY A 272 -7.59 -15.50 -1.93
C GLY A 272 -8.67 -14.60 -1.31
N SER A 273 -9.89 -14.62 -1.84
CA SER A 273 -11.01 -13.83 -1.29
C SER A 273 -11.37 -14.22 0.14
N VAL A 274 -11.34 -15.52 0.47
CA VAL A 274 -11.62 -16.03 1.82
C VAL A 274 -10.52 -15.60 2.80
N ILE A 275 -9.25 -15.78 2.44
CA ILE A 275 -8.12 -15.38 3.30
C ILE A 275 -8.10 -13.85 3.49
N GLY A 276 -8.27 -13.09 2.40
CA GLY A 276 -8.38 -11.63 2.45
C GLY A 276 -9.54 -11.15 3.33
N ARG A 277 -10.70 -11.82 3.28
CA ARG A 277 -11.85 -11.51 4.14
C ARG A 277 -11.61 -11.93 5.59
N MET A 278 -10.93 -13.04 5.84
CA MET A 278 -10.55 -13.48 7.19
C MET A 278 -9.72 -12.42 7.89
N HIS A 279 -8.67 -11.90 7.24
CA HIS A 279 -7.85 -10.82 7.78
C HIS A 279 -8.66 -9.53 7.98
N TYR A 280 -9.56 -9.20 7.06
CA TYR A 280 -10.46 -8.06 7.26
C TYR A 280 -11.37 -8.22 8.49
N ASN A 281 -11.93 -9.42 8.70
CA ASN A 281 -12.76 -9.70 9.88
C ASN A 281 -11.95 -9.63 11.18
N LEU A 282 -10.68 -10.06 11.17
CA LEU A 282 -9.77 -9.88 12.31
C LEU A 282 -9.57 -8.40 12.61
N PHE A 283 -9.36 -7.57 11.58
CA PHE A 283 -9.31 -6.12 11.71
C PHE A 283 -10.61 -5.58 12.36
N GLU A 284 -11.79 -5.93 11.84
CA GLU A 284 -13.09 -5.46 12.36
C GLU A 284 -13.30 -5.86 13.83
N ASN A 285 -12.91 -7.08 14.19
CA ASN A 285 -13.02 -7.58 15.57
C ASN A 285 -12.13 -6.78 16.53
N MET A 286 -10.87 -6.57 16.15
CA MET A 286 -9.90 -5.83 16.97
C MET A 286 -10.29 -4.36 17.13
N LEU A 287 -10.71 -3.70 16.05
CA LEU A 287 -11.27 -2.35 16.09
C LEU A 287 -12.53 -2.29 16.99
N GLY A 288 -13.41 -3.29 16.88
CA GLY A 288 -14.61 -3.43 17.71
C GLY A 288 -14.31 -3.50 19.21
N ASN A 289 -13.20 -4.13 19.59
CA ASN A 289 -12.79 -4.31 20.99
C ASN A 289 -11.98 -3.14 21.57
N LEU A 290 -11.57 -2.16 20.76
CA LEU A 290 -10.88 -0.98 21.28
C LEU A 290 -11.75 -0.21 22.28
N PRO A 291 -11.21 0.25 23.43
CA PRO A 291 -11.96 0.97 24.45
C PRO A 291 -12.14 2.46 24.09
N VAL A 292 -12.65 2.72 22.88
CA VAL A 292 -12.94 4.06 22.32
C VAL A 292 -14.43 4.18 21.96
N GLU A 293 -14.92 5.41 21.81
CA GLU A 293 -16.31 5.65 21.39
C GLU A 293 -16.63 5.01 20.04
N THR A 294 -17.84 4.48 19.91
CA THR A 294 -18.29 3.75 18.69
C THR A 294 -18.23 4.62 17.45
N CYS A 295 -18.47 5.93 17.56
CA CYS A 295 -18.42 6.86 16.43
C CYS A 295 -17.07 6.86 15.69
N TRP A 296 -15.96 6.65 16.39
CA TRP A 296 -14.63 6.58 15.77
C TRP A 296 -14.41 5.27 15.01
N LYS A 297 -14.99 4.17 15.52
CA LYS A 297 -14.95 2.87 14.83
C LYS A 297 -15.77 2.94 13.55
N ASP A 298 -16.96 3.54 13.63
CA ASP A 298 -17.83 3.75 12.47
C ASP A 298 -17.18 4.66 11.43
N ASP A 299 -16.48 5.72 11.84
CA ASP A 299 -15.73 6.63 10.94
C ASP A 299 -14.63 5.89 10.18
N ILE A 300 -13.82 5.06 10.86
CA ILE A 300 -12.79 4.24 10.20
C ILE A 300 -13.41 3.24 9.20
N LEU A 301 -14.50 2.56 9.58
CA LEU A 301 -15.18 1.62 8.70
C LEU A 301 -15.81 2.32 7.49
N GLN A 302 -16.37 3.52 7.70
CA GLN A 302 -16.91 4.34 6.63
C GLN A 302 -15.81 4.74 5.64
N ILE A 303 -14.68 5.28 6.12
CA ILE A 303 -13.50 5.59 5.31
C ILE A 303 -13.08 4.39 4.46
N LEU A 304 -13.00 3.20 5.06
CA LEU A 304 -12.59 1.99 4.33
C LEU A 304 -13.63 1.54 3.30
N SER A 305 -14.93 1.69 3.58
CA SER A 305 -15.99 1.32 2.65
C SER A 305 -16.03 2.22 1.41
N GLU A 306 -15.90 3.53 1.59
CA GLU A 306 -15.97 4.51 0.51
C GLU A 306 -14.75 4.41 -0.42
N ASN A 307 -13.61 3.97 0.12
CA ASN A 307 -12.39 3.74 -0.65
C ASN A 307 -12.35 2.39 -1.37
N ARG A 308 -13.22 1.43 -1.01
CA ARG A 308 -13.42 0.19 -1.78
C ARG A 308 -14.26 0.41 -3.04
N GLU A 309 -15.13 1.41 -3.05
CA GLU A 309 -15.99 1.71 -4.21
C GLU A 309 -15.28 2.56 -5.28
N ARG A 310 -14.16 3.19 -4.92
CA ARG A 310 -13.40 4.11 -5.78
C ARG A 310 -12.18 3.48 -6.48
N ASN A 311 -11.78 2.26 -6.08
CA ASN A 311 -10.61 1.53 -6.56
C ASN A 311 -11.03 0.16 -7.11
#